data_AF-A0A4Y2GQX1-F1
#
_entry.id   AF-A0A4Y2GQX1-F1
#
_cell.length_a   1.000
_cell.length_b   1.000
_cell.length_c   1.000
_cell.angle_alpha   90.00
_cell.angle_beta   90.00
_cell.angle_gamma   90.00
#
_symmetry.space_group_name_H-M   'P 1'
#
loop_
_entity.id
_entity.type
_entity.pdbx_description
1 polymer ?
#
loop_
_entity_poly.entity_id
_entity_poly.type
_entity_poly.pdbx_seq_one_letter_code
_entity_poly.pdbx_strand_id
1 'polypeptide(L)'
;MHPIAKKPYQESASKRVHHPLAKRMGQWRTGRSVHNVLPKVKIIPTPWQRPEIMFVTGHGPFPTYFKRFNIRSSDSCGCGNLGNPLHYATSCLFTTLYHLTKPSSDLEPIWWKRVMKNNSRAKIRKLINFIAEHETLLFPKDGDNN
;
A
#
# COMPACT_ATOMS: atom_id res chain seq x y z
N MET A 1 -28.93 12.54 57.74
CA MET A 1 -28.66 12.11 56.35
C MET A 1 -27.47 12.91 55.83
N HIS A 2 -26.30 12.29 55.70
CA HIS A 2 -25.07 12.97 55.25
C HIS A 2 -24.79 12.59 53.78
N PRO A 3 -24.51 13.56 52.88
CA PRO A 3 -24.09 13.25 51.52
C PRO A 3 -22.61 12.86 51.48
N ILE A 4 -22.32 11.69 50.89
CA ILE A 4 -20.96 11.21 50.61
C ILE A 4 -20.44 11.92 49.35
N ALA A 5 -19.38 12.72 49.50
CA ALA A 5 -18.67 13.34 48.39
C ALA A 5 -17.84 12.30 47.62
N LYS A 6 -18.07 12.17 46.30
CA LYS A 6 -17.22 11.37 45.41
C LYS A 6 -15.97 12.20 45.06
N LYS A 7 -14.77 11.68 45.36
CA LYS A 7 -13.49 12.29 44.93
C LYS A 7 -13.34 12.20 43.40
N PRO A 8 -12.72 13.19 42.72
CA PRO A 8 -12.48 13.12 41.28
C PRO A 8 -11.34 12.16 40.96
N TYR A 9 -11.53 11.34 39.92
CA TYR A 9 -10.50 10.49 39.33
C TYR A 9 -9.37 11.36 38.74
N GLN A 10 -8.12 11.08 39.13
CA GLN A 10 -6.92 11.72 38.59
C GLN A 10 -6.35 10.81 37.50
N GLU A 11 -6.33 11.27 36.25
CA GLU A 11 -5.75 10.55 35.12
C GLU A 11 -4.24 10.82 35.06
N SER A 12 -3.42 9.78 35.25
CA SER A 12 -1.97 9.88 35.16
C SER A 12 -1.52 10.00 33.71
N ALA A 13 -0.88 11.12 33.35
CA ALA A 13 -0.32 11.35 32.03
C ALA A 13 0.85 10.39 31.72
N SER A 14 0.62 9.40 30.87
CA SER A 14 1.67 8.55 30.32
C SER A 14 2.49 9.33 29.28
N LYS A 15 3.80 9.42 29.52
CA LYS A 15 4.77 10.21 28.75
C LYS A 15 4.81 9.74 27.29
N ARG A 16 4.53 10.64 26.35
CA ARG A 16 4.65 10.41 24.90
C ARG A 16 6.12 10.21 24.53
N VAL A 17 6.52 8.95 24.30
CA VAL A 17 7.73 8.63 23.54
C VAL A 17 7.44 8.95 22.07
N HIS A 18 8.18 9.88 21.48
CA HIS A 18 8.13 10.17 20.06
C HIS A 18 8.72 9.00 19.27
N HIS A 19 7.91 7.99 19.00
CA HIS A 19 8.30 6.80 18.25
C HIS A 19 8.33 7.10 16.73
N PRO A 20 9.39 6.71 15.98
CA PRO A 20 9.46 6.80 14.51
C PRO A 20 8.30 6.14 13.74
N LEU A 21 7.53 5.28 14.42
CA LEU A 21 6.35 4.61 13.88
C LEU A 21 5.23 5.60 13.53
N ALA A 22 5.03 6.67 14.31
CA ALA A 22 3.92 7.61 14.08
C ALA A 22 4.02 8.34 12.72
N LYS A 23 5.25 8.64 12.28
CA LYS A 23 5.51 9.30 10.99
C LYS A 23 5.27 8.35 9.80
N ARG A 24 5.47 7.04 9.99
CA ARG A 24 5.27 5.99 8.97
C ARG A 24 3.82 5.49 8.92
N MET A 25 3.13 5.50 10.06
CA MET A 25 1.73 5.07 10.20
C MET A 25 0.74 6.03 9.51
N GLY A 26 1.07 7.33 9.41
CA GLY A 26 0.19 8.34 8.82
C GLY A 26 0.01 8.23 7.31
N GLN A 27 0.97 7.64 6.60
CA GLN A 27 0.96 7.59 5.13
C GLN A 27 -0.02 6.54 4.58
N TRP A 28 -0.33 5.49 5.35
CA TRP A 28 -1.05 4.30 4.85
C TRP A 28 -2.32 3.92 5.63
N ARG A 29 -2.62 4.61 6.74
CA ARG A 29 -3.77 4.30 7.64
C ARG A 29 -5.15 4.68 7.12
N THR A 30 -5.25 5.34 5.99
CA THR A 30 -6.54 5.86 5.52
C THR A 30 -6.94 5.20 4.23
N GLY A 31 -8.21 4.83 4.09
CA GLY A 31 -8.87 4.54 2.81
C GLY A 31 -8.85 5.71 1.81
N ARG A 32 -7.94 6.67 2.00
CA ARG A 32 -7.63 7.79 1.13
C ARG A 32 -6.93 7.37 -0.15
N SER A 33 -6.20 6.25 -0.27
CA SER A 33 -5.57 5.90 -1.57
C SER A 33 -6.64 5.68 -2.65
N VAL A 34 -7.68 4.90 -2.34
CA VAL A 34 -8.84 4.70 -3.22
C VAL A 34 -9.53 6.02 -3.49
N HIS A 35 -9.84 6.84 -2.49
CA HIS A 35 -10.49 8.14 -2.69
C HIS A 35 -9.61 9.13 -3.50
N ASN A 36 -8.30 9.13 -3.29
CA ASN A 36 -7.37 10.02 -3.98
C ASN A 36 -7.31 9.67 -5.47
N VAL A 37 -7.48 8.40 -5.82
CA VAL A 37 -7.44 7.89 -7.19
C VAL A 37 -8.85 7.90 -7.84
N LEU A 38 -9.85 7.46 -7.10
CA LEU A 38 -11.28 7.33 -7.44
C LEU A 38 -12.15 8.12 -6.44
N PRO A 39 -12.22 9.47 -6.57
CA PRO A 39 -12.84 10.33 -5.56
C PRO A 39 -14.38 10.32 -5.53
N LYS A 40 -15.06 9.75 -6.53
CA LYS A 40 -16.52 9.74 -6.62
C LYS A 40 -17.02 8.33 -6.93
N VAL A 41 -17.92 7.82 -6.08
CA VAL A 41 -18.80 6.71 -6.45
C VAL A 41 -19.68 7.21 -7.58
N LYS A 42 -19.33 6.84 -8.81
CA LYS A 42 -20.15 7.05 -9.99
C LYS A 42 -20.71 5.69 -10.39
N ILE A 43 -21.98 5.67 -10.80
CA ILE A 43 -22.66 4.47 -11.31
C ILE A 43 -22.05 4.03 -12.65
N ILE A 44 -21.33 4.94 -13.32
CA ILE A 44 -20.51 4.64 -14.50
C ILE A 44 -19.30 3.82 -14.04
N PRO A 45 -19.14 2.56 -14.49
CA PRO A 45 -17.96 1.78 -14.20
C PRO A 45 -16.73 2.56 -14.64
N THR A 46 -15.75 2.71 -13.74
CA THR A 46 -14.45 3.21 -14.16
C THR A 46 -13.96 2.33 -15.31
N PRO A 47 -13.31 2.86 -16.37
CA PRO A 47 -12.82 2.02 -17.45
C PRO A 47 -11.74 1.03 -17.00
N TRP A 48 -11.38 1.05 -15.71
CA TRP A 48 -10.34 0.25 -15.08
C TRP A 48 -10.87 -1.11 -14.70
N GLN A 49 -10.09 -2.13 -15.04
CA GLN A 49 -10.37 -3.51 -14.69
C GLN A 49 -10.01 -3.75 -13.22
N ARG A 50 -10.62 -4.79 -12.63
CA ARG A 50 -10.38 -5.17 -11.23
C ARG A 50 -8.89 -5.34 -10.88
N PRO A 51 -8.04 -6.02 -11.70
CA PRO A 51 -6.61 -6.15 -11.41
C PRO A 51 -5.88 -4.81 -11.39
N GLU A 52 -6.29 -3.87 -12.25
CA GLU A 52 -5.68 -2.53 -12.31
C GLU A 52 -6.03 -1.69 -11.07
N ILE A 53 -7.30 -1.75 -10.63
CA ILE A 53 -7.74 -1.08 -9.41
C ILE A 53 -6.98 -1.65 -8.21
N MET A 54 -6.89 -2.97 -8.11
CA MET A 54 -6.12 -3.67 -7.08
C MET A 54 -4.66 -3.21 -7.08
N PHE A 55 -4.00 -3.28 -8.23
CA PHE A 55 -2.61 -2.84 -8.39
C PHE A 55 -2.41 -1.38 -7.95
N VAL A 56 -3.18 -0.42 -8.47
CA VAL A 56 -2.99 1.01 -8.15
C VAL A 56 -3.27 1.33 -6.68
N THR A 57 -4.20 0.61 -6.06
CA THR A 57 -4.61 0.86 -4.67
C THR A 57 -3.75 0.11 -3.65
N GLY A 58 -2.83 -0.75 -4.11
CA GLY A 58 -2.04 -1.63 -3.25
C GLY A 58 -2.85 -2.77 -2.64
N HIS A 59 -4.01 -3.07 -3.19
CA HIS A 59 -4.80 -4.24 -2.84
C HIS A 59 -4.39 -5.43 -3.71
N GLY A 60 -4.36 -6.64 -3.14
CA GLY A 60 -4.00 -7.86 -3.87
C GLY A 60 -2.80 -8.57 -3.28
N PRO A 61 -2.12 -9.46 -4.04
CA PRO A 61 -1.07 -10.31 -3.52
C PRO A 61 0.27 -9.58 -3.37
N PHE A 62 0.27 -8.41 -2.72
CA PHE A 62 1.48 -7.63 -2.48
C PHE A 62 1.98 -7.85 -1.04
N PRO A 63 3.29 -7.98 -0.79
CA PRO A 63 3.86 -8.17 0.54
C PRO A 63 3.42 -7.10 1.53
N THR A 64 3.36 -5.84 1.08
CA THR A 64 2.84 -4.72 1.90
C THR A 64 1.38 -4.90 2.29
N TYR A 65 0.55 -5.45 1.40
CA TYR A 65 -0.83 -5.80 1.71
C TYR A 65 -0.90 -6.96 2.69
N PHE A 66 -0.18 -8.06 2.42
CA PHE A 66 -0.16 -9.23 3.29
C PHE A 66 0.34 -8.94 4.70
N LYS A 67 1.40 -8.13 4.84
CA LYS A 67 1.90 -7.68 6.14
C LYS A 67 0.87 -6.87 6.92
N ARG A 68 0.13 -5.99 6.23
CA ARG A 68 -0.92 -5.16 6.85
C ARG A 68 -2.04 -6.01 7.47
N PHE A 69 -2.40 -7.12 6.84
CA PHE A 69 -3.43 -8.04 7.33
C PHE A 69 -2.87 -9.21 8.15
N ASN A 70 -1.60 -9.14 8.54
CA ASN A 70 -0.91 -10.15 9.33
C ASN A 70 -0.96 -11.57 8.70
N ILE A 71 -1.03 -11.63 7.36
CA ILE A 71 -0.97 -12.87 6.59
C ILE A 71 0.49 -13.33 6.42
N ARG A 72 1.42 -12.35 6.39
CA ARG A 72 2.86 -12.58 6.30
C ARG A 72 3.63 -11.70 7.28
N SER A 73 4.82 -12.16 7.65
CA SER A 73 5.68 -11.43 8.57
C SER A 73 6.54 -10.37 7.85
N SER A 74 6.84 -10.56 6.57
CA SER A 74 7.60 -9.62 5.75
C SER A 74 6.74 -8.84 4.76
N ASP A 75 7.08 -7.56 4.56
CA ASP A 75 6.57 -6.71 3.48
C ASP A 75 7.56 -6.56 2.32
N SER A 76 8.60 -7.39 2.27
CA SER A 76 9.63 -7.35 1.25
C SER A 76 9.23 -8.08 -0.03
N CYS A 77 9.61 -7.50 -1.17
CA CYS A 77 9.74 -8.19 -2.45
C CYS A 77 10.94 -9.14 -2.40
N GLY A 78 10.96 -10.17 -3.25
CA GLY A 78 12.10 -11.06 -3.42
C GLY A 78 13.43 -10.38 -3.77
N CYS A 79 13.41 -9.12 -4.20
CA CYS A 79 14.63 -8.32 -4.41
C CYS A 79 15.13 -7.61 -3.13
N GLY A 80 14.50 -7.86 -1.97
CA GLY A 80 14.87 -7.30 -0.67
C GLY A 80 14.29 -5.91 -0.36
N ASN A 81 13.66 -5.25 -1.32
CA ASN A 81 13.02 -3.93 -1.13
C ASN A 81 11.53 -4.06 -0.77
N LEU A 82 10.90 -2.95 -0.40
CA LEU A 82 9.47 -2.90 -0.07
C LEU A 82 8.58 -3.36 -1.24
N GLY A 83 7.81 -4.44 -1.03
CA GLY A 83 6.93 -5.05 -2.04
C GLY A 83 5.59 -4.34 -2.18
N ASN A 84 5.60 -3.12 -2.73
CA ASN A 84 4.39 -2.37 -3.07
C ASN A 84 4.28 -2.10 -4.59
N PRO A 85 3.09 -1.76 -5.10
CA PRO A 85 2.89 -1.54 -6.54
C PRO A 85 3.80 -0.47 -7.15
N LEU A 86 4.07 0.62 -6.41
CA LEU A 86 4.96 1.68 -6.89
C LEU A 86 6.37 1.13 -7.14
N HIS A 87 6.88 0.33 -6.20
CA HIS A 87 8.18 -0.33 -6.34
C HIS A 87 8.25 -1.20 -7.60
N TYR A 88 7.25 -2.06 -7.83
CA TYR A 88 7.17 -2.88 -9.04
C TYR A 88 7.07 -2.04 -10.32
N ALA A 89 6.38 -0.90 -10.27
CA ALA A 89 6.21 -0.03 -11.41
C ALA A 89 7.43 0.85 -11.71
N THR A 90 8.35 1.07 -10.76
CA THR A 90 9.40 2.09 -10.95
C THR A 90 10.83 1.68 -10.58
N SER A 91 11.04 0.53 -9.91
CA SER A 91 12.36 0.23 -9.33
C SER A 91 12.69 -1.24 -9.02
N CYS A 92 11.74 -2.17 -9.10
CA CYS A 92 12.03 -3.58 -8.79
C CYS A 92 12.96 -4.21 -9.84
N LEU A 93 14.01 -4.89 -9.38
CA LEU A 93 15.00 -5.53 -10.27
C LEU A 93 14.33 -6.53 -11.22
N PHE A 94 13.33 -7.27 -10.74
CA PHE A 94 12.63 -8.29 -11.53
C PHE A 94 11.65 -7.72 -12.55
N THR A 95 11.32 -6.42 -12.48
CA THR A 95 10.33 -5.79 -13.35
C THR A 95 10.94 -4.66 -14.20
N THR A 96 12.26 -4.68 -14.41
CA THR A 96 13.01 -3.62 -15.11
C THR A 96 12.43 -3.26 -16.48
N LEU A 97 11.95 -4.25 -17.24
CA LEU A 97 11.30 -4.01 -18.56
C LEU A 97 10.01 -3.18 -18.46
N TYR A 98 9.36 -3.21 -17.29
CA TYR A 98 8.08 -2.56 -17.04
C TYR A 98 8.19 -1.19 -16.38
N HIS A 99 9.41 -0.75 -16.04
CA HIS A 99 9.59 0.49 -15.30
C HIS A 99 9.00 1.72 -16.00
N LEU A 100 8.35 2.54 -15.20
CA LEU A 100 7.88 3.88 -15.50
C LEU A 100 8.71 4.88 -14.71
N THR A 101 8.72 6.14 -15.14
CA THR A 101 9.41 7.21 -14.41
C THR A 101 8.84 7.34 -13.00
N LYS A 102 9.72 7.22 -12.00
CA LYS A 102 9.37 7.33 -10.59
C LYS A 102 8.83 8.74 -10.29
N PRO A 103 7.65 8.88 -9.66
CA PRO A 103 7.15 10.18 -9.24
C PRO A 103 7.88 10.67 -7.99
N SER A 104 7.80 11.98 -7.75
CA SER A 104 8.01 12.52 -6.40
C SER A 104 6.91 12.02 -5.47
N SER A 105 7.22 11.84 -4.18
CA SER A 105 6.28 11.29 -3.17
C SER A 105 4.94 12.03 -3.16
N ASP A 106 4.98 13.36 -3.24
CA ASP A 106 3.80 14.21 -3.10
C ASP A 106 2.89 14.16 -4.34
N LEU A 107 3.43 13.66 -5.46
CA LEU A 107 2.74 13.59 -6.75
C LEU A 107 2.27 12.18 -7.10
N GLU A 108 2.50 11.18 -6.25
CA GLU A 108 2.14 9.79 -6.51
C GLU A 108 0.65 9.62 -6.90
N PRO A 109 -0.34 10.23 -6.24
CA PRO A 109 -1.75 10.07 -6.63
C PRO A 109 -2.07 10.64 -8.02
N ILE A 110 -1.44 11.76 -8.38
CA ILE A 110 -1.60 12.39 -9.70
C ILE A 110 -0.90 11.55 -10.76
N TRP A 111 0.26 10.99 -10.42
CA TRP A 111 1.02 10.10 -11.29
C TRP A 111 0.22 8.84 -11.65
N TRP A 112 -0.38 8.16 -10.68
CA TRP A 112 -1.25 7.00 -10.95
C TRP A 112 -2.40 7.36 -11.89
N LYS A 113 -3.06 8.51 -11.66
CA LYS A 113 -4.13 8.99 -12.56
C LYS A 113 -3.64 9.19 -14.00
N ARG A 114 -2.42 9.69 -14.20
CA ARG A 114 -1.84 9.90 -15.54
C ARG A 114 -1.45 8.58 -16.19
N VAL A 115 -0.76 7.71 -15.47
CA VAL A 115 -0.37 6.37 -15.93
C VAL A 115 -1.59 5.58 -16.42
N MET A 116 -2.69 5.63 -15.66
CA MET A 116 -3.92 4.91 -15.97
C MET A 116 -4.80 5.56 -17.05
N LYS A 117 -4.48 6.77 -17.51
CA LYS A 117 -5.19 7.46 -18.61
C LYS A 117 -4.46 7.36 -19.95
N ASN A 118 -3.15 7.11 -19.93
CA ASN A 118 -2.28 7.17 -21.12
C ASN A 118 -1.90 5.77 -21.61
N ASN A 119 -1.09 5.71 -22.68
CA ASN A 119 -0.55 4.47 -23.26
C ASN A 119 0.28 3.63 -22.25
N SER A 120 0.78 4.25 -21.19
CA SER A 120 1.44 3.56 -20.06
C SER A 120 0.56 2.51 -19.40
N ARG A 121 -0.77 2.61 -19.51
CA ARG A 121 -1.72 1.62 -18.98
C ARG A 121 -1.50 0.23 -19.57
N ALA A 122 -1.13 0.12 -20.85
CA ALA A 122 -0.82 -1.18 -21.45
C ALA A 122 0.43 -1.81 -20.81
N LYS A 123 1.42 -0.99 -20.46
CA LYS A 123 2.64 -1.43 -19.75
C LYS A 123 2.30 -1.91 -18.33
N ILE A 124 1.40 -1.22 -17.63
CA ILE A 124 0.87 -1.66 -16.32
C ILE A 124 0.13 -3.00 -16.43
N ARG A 125 -0.69 -3.23 -17.45
CA ARG A 125 -1.36 -4.54 -17.63
C ARG A 125 -0.36 -5.68 -17.82
N LYS A 126 0.66 -5.47 -18.65
CA LYS A 126 1.74 -6.47 -18.84
C LYS A 126 2.49 -6.72 -17.54
N LEU A 127 2.76 -5.68 -16.74
CA LEU A 127 3.37 -5.81 -15.43
C LEU A 127 2.50 -6.62 -14.46
N ILE A 128 1.19 -6.34 -14.41
CA ILE A 128 0.25 -7.07 -13.56
C ILE A 128 0.26 -8.56 -13.91
N ASN A 129 0.22 -8.90 -15.20
CA ASN A 129 0.27 -10.29 -15.66
C ASN A 129 1.59 -10.96 -15.28
N PHE A 130 2.72 -10.29 -15.51
CA PHE A 130 4.03 -10.78 -15.11
C PHE A 130 4.10 -11.06 -13.60
N ILE A 131 3.56 -10.17 -12.76
CA ILE A 131 3.56 -10.37 -11.31
C ILE A 131 2.72 -11.60 -10.92
N ALA A 132 1.57 -11.80 -11.56
CA ALA A 132 0.72 -12.95 -11.30
C ALA A 132 1.38 -14.28 -11.71
N GLU A 133 2.12 -14.29 -12.82
CA GLU A 133 2.84 -15.48 -13.31
C GLU A 133 4.09 -15.82 -12.49
N HIS A 134 4.69 -14.82 -11.83
CA HIS A 134 5.95 -14.96 -11.10
C HIS A 134 5.80 -14.71 -9.58
N GLU A 135 4.64 -15.05 -9.01
CA GLU A 135 4.30 -14.84 -7.60
C GLU A 135 5.40 -15.40 -6.66
N THR A 136 5.83 -16.64 -6.86
CA THR A 136 6.83 -17.32 -6.01
C THR A 136 8.20 -16.62 -5.99
N LEU A 137 8.60 -16.02 -7.11
CA LEU A 137 9.86 -15.29 -7.25
C LEU A 137 9.77 -13.90 -6.61
N LEU A 138 8.62 -13.23 -6.75
CA LEU A 138 8.43 -11.87 -6.25
C LEU A 138 8.09 -11.84 -4.76
N PHE A 139 7.55 -12.93 -4.23
CA PHE A 139 7.06 -13.06 -2.86
C PHE A 139 7.57 -14.36 -2.22
N PRO A 140 8.90 -14.56 -2.10
CA PRO A 140 9.46 -15.77 -1.49
C PRO A 140 8.87 -15.97 -0.10
N LYS A 141 8.54 -17.21 0.28
CA LYS A 141 8.00 -17.49 1.63
C LYS A 141 9.02 -17.05 2.68
N ASP A 142 8.51 -16.56 3.81
CA ASP A 142 9.35 -16.35 4.98
C ASP A 142 9.94 -17.74 5.30
N GLY A 143 11.27 -17.86 5.41
CA GLY A 143 11.90 -19.15 5.68
C GLY A 143 11.25 -19.78 6.91
N ASP A 144 10.83 -21.03 6.80
CA ASP A 144 10.29 -21.76 7.94
C ASP A 144 11.42 -21.84 8.97
N ASN A 145 11.34 -21.01 10.00
CA ASN A 145 12.22 -21.07 11.15
C ASN A 145 11.85 -22.37 11.90
N ASN A 146 12.48 -23.47 11.49
CA ASN A 146 12.48 -24.74 12.22
C ASN A 146 13.10 -24.56 13.60
#